data_AF-A0A2E7MKY0-F1
#
_entry.id   AF-A0A2E7MKY0-F1
#
_cell.length_a   1.000
_cell.length_b   1.000
_cell.length_c   1.000
_cell.angle_alpha   90.00
_cell.angle_beta   90.00
_cell.angle_gamma   90.00
#
_symmetry.space_group_name_H-M   'P 1'
#
loop_
_entity.id
_entity.type
_entity.pdbx_description
1 polymer ?
#
loop_
_entity_poly.entity_id
_entity_poly.type
_entity_poly.pdbx_seq_one_letter_code
_entity_poly.pdbx_strand_id
1 'polypeptide(L)'
;MDREAIAHQCAAMHDQELVRALTLDKTEYSDEFRIQAMRELAQRGTPLESFLDLVAVQRESGVEERLTLTQALALSRDEVPLWSLRIFRNILDESLVLQRELQWWICHHYRGDEYKKSFFVQSPQALQEILQLFLRLEEWEHLLEVAYDLDKWTTIEKSNSREYIGQISADLYRGEVPHTVQTPQISQDREGLLALLVPPEYLDKTEEVLGKAAENLQDLYHRATLLAAANKLGEELEVYDLLIQANPTNPAVFYNRGSILLELGRQHEAAESFIEAVSLGIEEAEREARLNAGRGSRGAGGMFGLAAKLLKKNIPTADEGPVAAPYPDFIDDAELFLQQLQESIPGDKKILHCLASISRLKNETGRAEERYNAILALEPTDPIARFYLGYAHAAKEGEK
;
A
#
# COMPACT_ATOMS: atom_id res chain seq x y z
N MET A 1 52.47 -0.68 24.09
CA MET A 1 52.12 0.72 24.41
C MET A 1 52.21 0.88 25.91
N ASP A 2 52.67 2.03 26.39
CA ASP A 2 52.66 2.33 27.83
C ASP A 2 51.21 2.38 28.32
N ARG A 3 50.92 1.77 29.48
CA ARG A 3 49.57 1.66 30.05
C ARG A 3 48.95 3.03 30.31
N GLU A 4 49.80 4.01 30.62
CA GLU A 4 49.40 5.40 30.83
C GLU A 4 48.99 6.10 29.51
N ALA A 5 49.67 5.78 28.41
CA ALA A 5 49.31 6.28 27.08
C ALA A 5 47.96 5.72 26.59
N ILE A 6 47.69 4.44 26.85
CA ILE A 6 46.39 3.80 26.56
C ILE A 6 45.28 4.47 27.38
N ALA A 7 45.51 4.71 28.67
CA ALA A 7 44.54 5.39 29.52
C ALA A 7 44.22 6.80 29.03
N HIS A 8 45.24 7.57 28.63
CA HIS A 8 45.04 8.90 28.07
C HIS A 8 44.27 8.86 26.74
N GLN A 9 44.55 7.86 25.88
CA GLN A 9 43.82 7.65 24.64
C GLN A 9 42.34 7.35 24.91
N CYS A 10 42.02 6.40 25.80
CA CYS A 10 40.62 6.10 26.14
C CYS A 10 39.89 7.31 26.72
N ALA A 11 40.55 8.10 27.58
CA ALA A 11 39.97 9.30 28.18
C ALA A 11 39.64 10.39 27.14
N ALA A 12 40.36 10.43 26.00
CA ALA A 12 40.13 11.39 24.92
C ALA A 12 39.02 10.97 23.95
N MET A 13 38.60 9.70 23.96
CA MET A 13 37.56 9.16 23.08
C MET A 13 36.16 9.44 23.64
N HIS A 14 35.19 9.63 22.75
CA HIS A 14 33.78 9.73 23.07
C HIS A 14 33.21 8.35 23.46
N ASP A 15 32.10 8.33 24.19
CA ASP A 15 31.49 7.08 24.67
C ASP A 15 31.15 6.12 23.53
N GLN A 16 30.63 6.63 22.40
CA GLN A 16 30.33 5.82 21.21
C GLN A 16 31.58 5.17 20.60
N GLU A 17 32.71 5.88 20.59
CA GLU A 17 33.98 5.36 20.06
C GLU A 17 34.53 4.25 20.96
N LEU A 18 34.43 4.43 22.29
CA LEU A 18 34.80 3.40 23.26
C LEU A 18 33.90 2.17 23.14
N VAL A 19 32.59 2.36 23.04
CA VAL A 19 31.62 1.27 22.86
C VAL A 19 31.90 0.50 21.57
N ARG A 20 32.14 1.21 20.45
CA ARG A 20 32.47 0.58 19.16
C ARG A 20 33.76 -0.23 19.23
N ALA A 21 34.82 0.31 19.85
CA ALA A 21 36.10 -0.38 20.03
C ALA A 21 35.98 -1.63 20.92
N LEU A 22 35.05 -1.64 21.88
CA LEU A 22 34.78 -2.77 22.76
C LEU A 22 33.91 -3.86 22.11
N THR A 23 33.22 -3.55 21.00
CA THR A 23 32.20 -4.40 20.38
C THR A 23 32.60 -4.80 18.96
N LEU A 24 32.23 -3.99 17.96
CA LEU A 24 32.41 -4.28 16.54
C LEU A 24 33.89 -4.37 16.15
N ASP A 25 34.71 -3.45 16.67
CA ASP A 25 36.12 -3.33 16.26
C ASP A 25 37.05 -4.05 17.26
N LYS A 26 36.52 -4.99 18.07
CA LYS A 26 37.24 -5.65 19.17
C LYS A 26 38.56 -6.32 18.77
N THR A 27 38.70 -6.72 17.50
CA THR A 27 39.89 -7.38 16.95
C THR A 27 40.99 -6.39 16.55
N GLU A 28 40.65 -5.12 16.38
CA GLU A 28 41.59 -4.04 16.02
C GLU A 28 42.34 -3.51 17.25
N TYR A 29 41.81 -3.77 18.46
CA TYR A 29 42.36 -3.28 19.72
C TYR A 29 42.90 -4.41 20.60
N SER A 30 43.97 -4.12 21.35
CA SER A 30 44.55 -5.07 22.29
C SER A 30 43.66 -5.31 23.51
N ASP A 31 43.85 -6.44 24.20
CA ASP A 31 43.16 -6.76 25.45
C ASP A 31 43.35 -5.66 26.51
N GLU A 32 44.55 -5.09 26.58
CA GLU A 32 44.88 -4.04 27.55
C GLU A 32 44.16 -2.72 27.24
N PHE A 33 44.00 -2.38 25.96
CA PHE A 33 43.16 -1.26 25.55
C PHE A 33 41.71 -1.48 25.95
N ARG A 34 41.14 -2.67 25.67
CA ARG A 34 39.74 -2.99 25.98
C ARG A 34 39.47 -2.94 27.48
N ILE A 35 40.36 -3.49 28.31
CA ILE A 35 40.24 -3.39 29.78
C ILE A 35 40.22 -1.92 30.23
N GLN A 36 41.05 -1.07 29.64
CA GLN A 36 41.12 0.35 30.01
C GLN A 36 39.91 1.14 29.51
N ALA A 37 39.41 0.86 28.30
CA ALA A 37 38.18 1.44 27.76
C ALA A 37 36.96 1.08 28.62
N MET A 38 36.83 -0.17 29.09
CA MET A 38 35.76 -0.56 30.02
C MET A 38 35.82 0.20 31.34
N ARG A 39 37.03 0.41 31.88
CA ARG A 39 37.23 1.20 33.11
C ARG A 39 36.86 2.66 32.92
N GLU A 40 37.22 3.24 31.78
CA GLU A 40 36.89 4.62 31.43
C GLU A 40 35.37 4.83 31.38
N LEU A 41 34.62 3.96 30.68
CA LEU A 41 33.16 4.02 30.66
C LEU A 41 32.54 3.90 32.07
N ALA A 42 33.03 2.96 32.88
CA ALA A 42 32.58 2.81 34.26
C ALA A 42 32.89 4.05 35.13
N GLN A 43 34.04 4.71 34.91
CA GLN A 43 34.39 5.96 35.59
C GLN A 43 33.50 7.14 35.17
N ARG A 44 33.06 7.17 33.91
CA ARG A 44 32.07 8.14 33.40
C ARG A 44 30.65 7.89 33.92
N GLY A 45 30.43 6.77 34.62
CA GLY A 45 29.18 6.46 35.31
C GLY A 45 28.17 5.66 34.49
N THR A 46 28.53 5.23 33.28
CA THR A 46 27.69 4.35 32.43
C THR A 46 28.53 3.18 31.93
N PRO A 47 28.38 1.96 32.47
CA PRO A 47 29.12 0.79 32.00
C PRO A 47 28.65 0.36 30.60
N LEU A 48 29.46 -0.46 29.92
CA LEU A 48 29.19 -0.93 28.55
C LEU A 48 27.79 -1.58 28.44
N GLU A 49 27.42 -2.41 29.41
CA GLU A 49 26.14 -3.12 29.41
C GLU A 49 24.93 -2.18 29.45
N SER A 50 25.06 -1.02 30.09
CA SER A 50 24.00 0.00 30.11
C SER A 50 23.84 0.69 28.75
N PHE A 51 24.92 0.84 27.97
CA PHE A 51 24.83 1.34 26.60
C PHE A 51 24.19 0.31 25.66
N LEU A 52 24.53 -0.98 25.82
CA LEU A 52 23.98 -2.06 25.00
C LEU A 52 22.52 -2.40 25.33
N ASP A 53 22.05 -2.06 26.53
CA ASP A 53 20.65 -2.20 26.90
C ASP A 53 19.79 -1.00 26.48
N LEU A 54 20.38 0.14 26.08
CA LEU A 54 19.63 1.33 25.70
C LEU A 54 19.38 1.37 24.19
N VAL A 55 18.11 1.21 23.79
CA VAL A 55 17.70 1.18 22.40
C VAL A 55 16.69 2.29 22.13
N ALA A 56 16.89 3.03 21.04
CA ALA A 56 15.88 3.96 20.53
C ALA A 56 14.95 3.22 19.57
N VAL A 57 13.64 3.34 19.80
CA VAL A 57 12.61 2.75 18.93
C VAL A 57 11.65 3.85 18.48
N GLN A 58 11.37 3.89 17.19
CA GLN A 58 10.42 4.81 16.61
C GLN A 58 9.38 4.06 15.77
N ARG A 59 8.11 4.42 15.97
CA ARG A 59 6.99 4.00 15.11
C ARG A 59 6.81 5.03 13.99
N GLU A 60 6.26 4.60 12.85
CA GLU A 60 6.12 5.40 11.62
C GLU A 60 5.65 6.85 11.80
N SER A 61 4.72 7.11 12.72
CA SER A 61 4.22 8.47 13.04
C SER A 61 4.44 8.87 14.52
N GLY A 62 5.35 8.19 15.21
CA GLY A 62 5.58 8.33 16.65
C GLY A 62 6.83 9.13 17.01
N VAL A 63 6.88 9.55 18.27
CA VAL A 63 8.11 10.08 18.88
C VAL A 63 9.07 8.92 19.15
N GLU A 64 10.36 9.17 19.05
CA GLU A 64 11.38 8.19 19.45
C GLU A 64 11.30 7.93 20.96
N GLU A 65 11.20 6.66 21.32
CA GLU A 65 11.19 6.19 22.71
C GLU A 65 12.51 5.47 23.03
N ARG A 66 13.04 5.70 24.22
CA ARG A 66 14.20 4.96 24.73
C ARG A 66 13.75 3.82 25.61
N LEU A 67 14.09 2.61 25.22
CA LEU A 67 13.64 1.36 25.84
C LEU A 67 14.84 0.48 26.21
N THR A 68 14.62 -0.46 27.12
CA THR A 68 15.59 -1.54 27.35
C THR A 68 15.64 -2.46 26.13
N LEU A 69 16.73 -3.22 25.95
CA LEU A 69 16.86 -4.19 24.86
C LEU A 69 15.70 -5.20 24.90
N THR A 70 15.33 -5.66 26.09
CA THR A 70 14.23 -6.61 26.28
C THR A 70 12.89 -6.01 25.83
N GLN A 71 12.62 -4.75 26.17
CA GLN A 71 11.42 -4.04 25.74
C GLN A 71 11.40 -3.81 24.23
N ALA A 72 12.52 -3.39 23.65
CA ALA A 72 12.64 -3.18 22.21
C ALA A 72 12.41 -4.49 21.42
N LEU A 73 13.03 -5.60 21.85
CA LEU A 73 12.82 -6.89 21.20
C LEU A 73 11.37 -7.39 21.33
N ALA A 74 10.68 -7.08 22.42
CA ALA A 74 9.25 -7.41 22.55
C ALA A 74 8.41 -6.73 21.47
N LEU A 75 8.73 -5.48 21.13
CA LEU A 75 8.05 -4.77 20.04
C LEU A 75 8.23 -5.47 18.70
N SER A 76 9.37 -6.07 18.40
CA SER A 76 9.52 -6.83 17.13
C SER A 76 8.59 -8.06 17.01
N ARG A 77 8.04 -8.53 18.14
CA ARG A 77 7.09 -9.66 18.20
C ARG A 77 5.63 -9.22 18.17
N ASP A 78 5.35 -7.96 18.49
CA ASP A 78 4.01 -7.41 18.40
C ASP A 78 3.55 -7.39 16.95
N GLU A 79 2.23 -7.42 16.74
CA GLU A 79 1.65 -7.34 15.41
C GLU A 79 2.03 -5.98 14.77
N VAL A 80 2.93 -6.03 13.79
CA VAL A 80 3.29 -4.89 12.95
C VAL A 80 2.30 -4.86 11.79
N PRO A 81 1.50 -3.79 11.63
CA PRO A 81 0.58 -3.68 10.50
C PRO A 81 1.30 -3.85 9.16
N LEU A 82 0.61 -4.45 8.18
CA LEU A 82 1.12 -4.56 6.82
C LEU A 82 1.55 -3.20 6.27
N TRP A 83 2.73 -3.19 5.67
CA TRP A 83 3.40 -2.03 5.08
C TRP A 83 3.65 -0.85 6.03
N SER A 84 3.64 -1.11 7.34
CA SER A 84 4.08 -0.14 8.33
C SER A 84 5.55 -0.30 8.70
N LEU A 85 6.15 0.80 9.12
CA LEU A 85 7.56 0.87 9.48
C LEU A 85 7.79 0.89 11.00
N ARG A 86 8.88 0.24 11.42
CA ARG A 86 9.41 0.37 12.77
C ARG A 86 10.92 0.50 12.74
N ILE A 87 11.43 1.55 13.37
CA ILE A 87 12.84 1.89 13.34
C ILE A 87 13.45 1.51 14.69
N PHE A 88 14.55 0.77 14.66
CA PHE A 88 15.35 0.40 15.83
C PHE A 88 16.75 0.98 15.65
N ARG A 89 17.17 1.81 16.60
CA ARG A 89 18.45 2.51 16.57
C ARG A 89 19.31 2.10 17.76
N ASN A 90 20.54 1.71 17.49
CA ASN A 90 21.51 1.39 18.52
C ASN A 90 22.29 2.65 18.95
N ILE A 91 23.15 2.51 19.95
CA ILE A 91 23.92 3.63 20.51
C ILE A 91 24.93 4.25 19.53
N LEU A 92 25.31 3.54 18.46
CA LEU A 92 26.22 4.05 17.43
C LEU A 92 25.50 4.82 16.31
N ASP A 93 24.22 5.14 16.50
CA ASP A 93 23.37 5.80 15.50
C ASP A 93 23.19 4.97 14.22
N GLU A 94 23.42 3.66 14.29
CA GLU A 94 23.00 2.75 13.22
C GLU A 94 21.55 2.34 13.46
N SER A 95 20.78 2.25 12.37
CA SER A 95 19.36 1.92 12.42
C SER A 95 19.02 0.70 11.56
N LEU A 96 18.17 -0.18 12.09
CA LEU A 96 17.41 -1.15 11.32
C LEU A 96 15.96 -0.70 11.23
N VAL A 97 15.50 -0.44 10.01
CA VAL A 97 14.09 -0.16 9.71
C VAL A 97 13.44 -1.47 9.29
N LEU A 98 12.43 -1.91 10.05
CA LEU A 98 11.66 -3.10 9.77
C LEU A 98 10.38 -2.70 9.06
N GLN A 99 10.07 -3.38 7.96
CA GLN A 99 8.82 -3.25 7.24
C GLN A 99 8.17 -4.63 7.11
N ARG A 100 6.89 -4.71 7.49
CA ARG A 100 6.10 -5.93 7.35
C ARG A 100 5.51 -6.01 5.94
N GLU A 101 5.94 -6.99 5.16
CA GLU A 101 5.27 -7.36 3.90
C GLU A 101 4.24 -8.48 4.14
N LEU A 102 3.51 -8.86 3.11
CA LEU A 102 2.53 -9.95 3.18
C LEU A 102 3.19 -11.29 3.59
N GLN A 103 4.23 -11.71 2.86
CA GLN A 103 4.82 -13.04 3.00
C GLN A 103 6.15 -13.05 3.76
N TRP A 104 6.83 -11.91 3.89
CA TRP A 104 8.13 -11.79 4.58
C TRP A 104 8.27 -10.47 5.34
N TRP A 105 9.45 -10.24 5.90
CA TRP A 105 9.89 -8.93 6.36
C TRP A 105 10.96 -8.40 5.43
N ILE A 106 11.00 -7.08 5.27
CA ILE A 106 12.13 -6.39 4.68
C ILE A 106 12.76 -5.50 5.74
N CYS A 107 14.08 -5.58 5.84
CA CYS A 107 14.87 -4.80 6.76
C CYS A 107 15.78 -3.87 5.96
N HIS A 108 15.91 -2.62 6.41
CA HIS A 108 16.78 -1.62 5.81
C HIS A 108 17.82 -1.18 6.85
N HIS A 109 19.09 -1.30 6.51
CA HIS A 109 20.20 -0.89 7.37
C HIS A 109 20.69 0.50 6.97
N TYR A 110 20.76 1.38 7.96
CA TYR A 110 21.28 2.73 7.85
C TYR A 110 22.41 2.96 8.87
N ARG A 111 23.37 3.80 8.50
CA ARG A 111 24.37 4.35 9.42
C ARG A 111 24.20 5.87 9.44
N GLY A 112 23.66 6.41 10.53
CA GLY A 112 23.09 7.76 10.51
C GLY A 112 22.00 7.85 9.45
N ASP A 113 22.13 8.84 8.56
CA ASP A 113 21.20 9.03 7.43
C ASP A 113 21.61 8.25 6.15
N GLU A 114 22.75 7.56 6.17
CA GLU A 114 23.28 6.87 4.98
C GLU A 114 22.68 5.46 4.85
N TYR A 115 21.93 5.23 3.76
CA TYR A 115 21.45 3.91 3.37
C TYR A 115 22.62 2.97 3.04
N LYS A 116 22.59 1.75 3.57
CA LYS A 116 23.62 0.73 3.32
C LYS A 116 23.12 -0.41 2.46
N LYS A 117 22.03 -1.04 2.88
CA LYS A 117 21.47 -2.23 2.23
C LYS A 117 20.09 -2.57 2.75
N SER A 118 19.37 -3.35 1.97
CA SER A 118 18.13 -4.02 2.37
C SER A 118 18.24 -5.52 2.24
N PHE A 119 17.50 -6.25 3.06
CA PHE A 119 17.47 -7.71 3.01
C PHE A 119 16.12 -8.24 3.47
N PHE A 120 15.77 -9.43 2.97
CA PHE A 120 14.53 -10.10 3.33
C PHE A 120 14.75 -11.06 4.50
N VAL A 121 13.75 -11.17 5.36
CA VAL A 121 13.74 -12.12 6.47
C VAL A 121 12.43 -12.89 6.46
N GLN A 122 12.52 -14.22 6.32
CA GLN A 122 11.35 -15.07 6.10
C GLN A 122 10.57 -15.38 7.37
N SER A 123 11.23 -15.42 8.53
CA SER A 123 10.60 -15.82 9.79
C SER A 123 10.76 -14.77 10.89
N PRO A 124 9.75 -14.60 11.78
CA PRO A 124 9.87 -13.73 12.96
C PRO A 124 11.03 -14.12 13.88
N GLN A 125 11.38 -15.42 13.93
CA GLN A 125 12.50 -15.92 14.74
C GLN A 125 13.84 -15.42 14.22
N ALA A 126 14.07 -15.54 12.90
CA ALA A 126 15.29 -15.03 12.27
C ALA A 126 15.39 -13.51 12.39
N LEU A 127 14.24 -12.81 12.24
CA LEU A 127 14.18 -11.36 12.42
C LEU A 127 14.60 -10.97 13.84
N GLN A 128 14.10 -11.69 14.84
CA GLN A 128 14.44 -11.44 16.23
C GLN A 128 15.93 -11.67 16.51
N GLU A 129 16.52 -12.74 15.95
CA GLU A 129 17.94 -13.05 16.12
C GLU A 129 18.82 -11.94 15.51
N ILE A 130 18.54 -11.54 14.26
CA ILE A 130 19.24 -10.45 13.58
C ILE A 130 19.12 -9.15 14.39
N LEU A 131 17.91 -8.80 14.81
CA LEU A 131 17.68 -7.57 15.57
C LEU A 131 18.40 -7.59 16.92
N GLN A 132 18.42 -8.73 17.62
CA GLN A 132 19.13 -8.87 18.88
C GLN A 132 20.65 -8.69 18.70
N LEU A 133 21.24 -9.36 17.71
CA LEU A 133 22.68 -9.23 17.43
C LEU A 133 23.03 -7.80 17.00
N PHE A 134 22.22 -7.20 16.12
CA PHE A 134 22.38 -5.81 15.68
C PHE A 134 22.36 -4.81 16.84
N LEU A 135 21.36 -4.91 17.72
CA LEU A 135 21.21 -4.00 18.86
C LEU A 135 22.31 -4.19 19.93
N ARG A 136 22.86 -5.40 20.04
CA ARG A 136 24.01 -5.70 20.92
C ARG A 136 25.36 -5.36 20.31
N LEU A 137 25.39 -4.83 19.09
CA LEU A 137 26.63 -4.55 18.35
C LEU A 137 27.49 -5.81 18.16
N GLU A 138 26.83 -6.94 17.90
CA GLU A 138 27.46 -8.22 17.56
C GLU A 138 27.44 -8.43 16.03
N GLU A 139 28.23 -9.38 15.53
CA GLU A 139 28.25 -9.71 14.10
C GLU A 139 26.96 -10.44 13.72
N TRP A 140 26.18 -9.87 12.79
CA TRP A 140 24.87 -10.41 12.36
C TRP A 140 24.78 -10.64 10.85
N GLU A 141 25.68 -10.02 10.07
CA GLU A 141 25.60 -10.04 8.60
C GLU A 141 25.79 -11.45 8.00
N HIS A 142 26.43 -12.36 8.72
CA HIS A 142 26.59 -13.76 8.32
C HIS A 142 25.25 -14.54 8.25
N LEU A 143 24.19 -14.00 8.84
CA LEU A 143 22.83 -14.56 8.78
C LEU A 143 22.07 -14.14 7.51
N LEU A 144 22.63 -13.21 6.72
CA LEU A 144 21.99 -12.72 5.51
C LEU A 144 22.29 -13.62 4.32
N GLU A 145 21.25 -14.07 3.63
CA GLU A 145 21.42 -14.80 2.37
C GLU A 145 21.81 -13.85 1.22
N VAL A 146 21.04 -12.77 1.05
CA VAL A 146 21.20 -11.79 -0.02
C VAL A 146 20.92 -10.40 0.50
N ALA A 147 21.80 -9.46 0.12
CA ALA A 147 21.60 -8.03 0.33
C ALA A 147 21.28 -7.34 -0.99
N TYR A 148 20.36 -6.40 -0.95
CA TYR A 148 19.83 -5.67 -2.09
C TYR A 148 20.05 -4.17 -1.92
N ASP A 149 20.14 -3.49 -3.05
CA ASP A 149 20.16 -2.03 -3.17
C ASP A 149 18.83 -1.59 -3.81
N LEU A 150 17.88 -1.18 -2.97
CA LEU A 150 16.51 -0.86 -3.42
C LEU A 150 16.43 0.39 -4.28
N ASP A 151 17.43 1.27 -4.22
CA ASP A 151 17.47 2.48 -5.05
C ASP A 151 17.60 2.14 -6.55
N LYS A 152 18.03 0.92 -6.86
CA LYS A 152 18.14 0.39 -8.23
C LYS A 152 16.91 -0.39 -8.69
N TRP A 153 15.92 -0.60 -7.82
CA TRP A 153 14.76 -1.42 -8.15
C TRP A 153 13.79 -0.66 -9.05
N THR A 154 13.08 -1.41 -9.89
CA THR A 154 12.15 -0.87 -10.89
C THR A 154 10.73 -1.01 -10.38
N THR A 155 9.95 0.07 -10.44
CA THR A 155 8.50 0.01 -10.23
C THR A 155 7.83 -0.67 -11.40
N ILE A 156 7.12 -1.76 -11.15
CA ILE A 156 6.39 -2.51 -12.19
C ILE A 156 4.89 -2.21 -12.18
N GLU A 157 4.34 -1.80 -11.04
CA GLU A 157 2.91 -1.52 -10.89
C GLU A 157 2.68 -0.43 -9.85
N LYS A 158 1.65 0.41 -10.07
CA LYS A 158 1.20 1.40 -9.09
C LYS A 158 -0.32 1.34 -8.96
N SER A 159 -0.81 1.23 -7.73
CA SER A 159 -2.25 1.19 -7.47
C SER A 159 -2.60 1.75 -6.10
N ASN A 160 -3.80 2.32 -5.98
CA ASN A 160 -4.40 2.66 -4.69
C ASN A 160 -5.06 1.44 -4.03
N SER A 161 -5.29 0.34 -4.76
CA SER A 161 -5.88 -0.88 -4.22
C SER A 161 -4.82 -1.75 -3.54
N ARG A 162 -5.04 -1.97 -2.24
CA ARG A 162 -4.20 -2.83 -1.40
C ARG A 162 -4.36 -4.29 -1.80
N GLU A 163 -5.58 -4.69 -2.13
CA GLU A 163 -5.96 -6.04 -2.51
C GLU A 163 -5.30 -6.43 -3.83
N TYR A 164 -5.34 -5.53 -4.82
CA TYR A 164 -4.69 -5.75 -6.12
C TYR A 164 -3.16 -5.88 -5.99
N ILE A 165 -2.51 -4.94 -5.29
CA ILE A 165 -1.07 -5.03 -5.02
C ILE A 165 -0.73 -6.30 -4.22
N GLY A 166 -1.59 -6.67 -3.27
CA GLY A 166 -1.41 -7.87 -2.48
C GLY A 166 -1.49 -9.16 -3.31
N GLN A 167 -2.38 -9.21 -4.30
CA GLN A 167 -2.49 -10.35 -5.21
C GLN A 167 -1.25 -10.47 -6.08
N ILE A 168 -0.79 -9.37 -6.68
CA ILE A 168 0.45 -9.39 -7.48
C ILE A 168 1.65 -9.78 -6.61
N SER A 169 1.75 -9.22 -5.40
CA SER A 169 2.78 -9.60 -4.42
C SER A 169 2.75 -11.12 -4.12
N ALA A 170 1.56 -11.70 -3.94
CA ALA A 170 1.42 -13.14 -3.73
C ALA A 170 1.85 -13.97 -4.95
N ASP A 171 1.57 -13.50 -6.17
CA ASP A 171 1.97 -14.16 -7.40
C ASP A 171 3.49 -14.12 -7.57
N LEU A 172 4.11 -12.95 -7.36
CA LEU A 172 5.56 -12.78 -7.37
C LEU A 172 6.25 -13.62 -6.30
N TYR A 173 5.67 -13.69 -5.09
CA TYR A 173 6.17 -14.55 -4.03
C TYR A 173 6.18 -16.03 -4.45
N ARG A 174 5.07 -16.54 -5.00
CA ARG A 174 4.98 -17.92 -5.52
C ARG A 174 5.95 -18.16 -6.69
N GLY A 175 6.20 -17.11 -7.48
CA GLY A 175 7.18 -17.10 -8.54
C GLY A 175 8.62 -16.94 -8.06
N GLU A 176 8.89 -16.85 -6.76
CA GLU A 176 10.23 -16.59 -6.19
C GLU A 176 10.88 -15.34 -6.84
N VAL A 177 10.12 -14.27 -6.95
CA VAL A 177 10.59 -12.94 -7.39
C VAL A 177 10.70 -12.06 -6.15
N PRO A 178 11.92 -11.61 -5.77
CA PRO A 178 12.09 -10.61 -4.71
C PRO A 178 11.32 -9.35 -5.08
N HIS A 179 10.51 -8.85 -4.15
CA HIS A 179 9.69 -7.66 -4.38
C HIS A 179 9.40 -6.94 -3.05
N THR A 180 9.04 -5.67 -3.15
CA THR A 180 8.63 -4.85 -2.00
C THR A 180 7.54 -3.87 -2.42
N VAL A 181 6.68 -3.50 -1.47
CA VAL A 181 5.63 -2.51 -1.68
C VAL A 181 6.04 -1.21 -1.00
N GLN A 182 6.23 -0.16 -1.77
CA GLN A 182 6.40 1.18 -1.22
C GLN A 182 5.03 1.81 -0.96
N THR A 183 4.86 2.34 0.25
CA THR A 183 3.66 3.11 0.60
C THR A 183 3.81 4.57 0.18
N PRO A 184 2.69 5.31 0.03
CA PRO A 184 2.71 6.74 -0.27
C PRO A 184 3.51 7.56 0.73
N GLN A 185 3.50 7.14 1.99
CA GLN A 185 4.24 7.75 3.10
C GLN A 185 5.75 7.69 2.88
N ILE A 186 6.24 6.58 2.31
CA ILE A 186 7.67 6.34 2.06
C ILE A 186 8.11 6.98 0.74
N SER A 187 7.29 6.85 -0.31
CA SER A 187 7.59 7.31 -1.67
C SER A 187 7.46 8.83 -1.87
N GLN A 188 6.94 9.55 -0.87
CA GLN A 188 6.49 10.95 -1.00
C GLN A 188 5.51 11.15 -2.18
N ASP A 189 4.82 10.08 -2.60
CA ASP A 189 3.90 10.11 -3.71
C ASP A 189 2.65 10.90 -3.31
N ARG A 190 2.45 12.05 -3.95
CA ARG A 190 1.31 12.94 -3.71
C ARG A 190 -0.02 12.34 -4.16
N GLU A 191 0.02 11.28 -4.95
CA GLU A 191 -1.17 10.61 -5.46
C GLU A 191 -1.75 9.60 -4.47
N GLY A 192 -1.00 9.18 -3.46
CA GLY A 192 -1.47 8.20 -2.49
C GLY A 192 -1.40 6.76 -2.99
N LEU A 193 -0.59 6.48 -4.01
CA LEU A 193 -0.46 5.16 -4.63
C LEU A 193 0.58 4.29 -3.93
N LEU A 194 0.26 3.00 -3.80
CA LEU A 194 1.25 1.96 -3.52
C LEU A 194 2.04 1.70 -4.79
N ALA A 195 3.35 1.48 -4.65
CA ALA A 195 4.21 1.09 -5.76
C ALA A 195 4.82 -0.29 -5.47
N LEU A 196 4.69 -1.21 -6.41
CA LEU A 196 5.32 -2.52 -6.34
C LEU A 196 6.66 -2.48 -7.09
N LEU A 197 7.74 -2.81 -6.40
CA LEU A 197 9.10 -2.75 -6.92
C LEU A 197 9.72 -4.14 -6.98
N VAL A 198 10.48 -4.39 -8.04
CA VAL A 198 11.30 -5.61 -8.23
C VAL A 198 12.72 -5.22 -8.66
N PRO A 199 13.73 -6.06 -8.38
CA PRO A 199 15.06 -5.84 -8.95
C PRO A 199 15.04 -5.93 -10.48
N PRO A 200 15.81 -5.07 -11.19
CA PRO A 200 15.79 -5.02 -12.66
C PRO A 200 16.18 -6.35 -13.31
N GLU A 201 17.04 -7.15 -12.66
CA GLU A 201 17.43 -8.48 -13.13
C GLU A 201 16.33 -9.54 -13.03
N TYR A 202 15.21 -9.24 -12.37
CA TYR A 202 14.03 -10.12 -12.27
C TYR A 202 12.89 -9.70 -13.19
N LEU A 203 13.06 -8.69 -14.06
CA LEU A 203 11.98 -8.20 -14.93
C LEU A 203 11.44 -9.27 -15.88
N ASP A 204 12.30 -10.04 -16.54
CA ASP A 204 11.85 -11.12 -17.43
C ASP A 204 11.04 -12.19 -16.68
N LYS A 205 11.48 -12.55 -15.47
CA LYS A 205 10.77 -13.53 -14.61
C LYS A 205 9.45 -12.95 -14.09
N THR A 206 9.43 -11.64 -13.80
CA THR A 206 8.22 -10.91 -13.41
C THR A 206 7.20 -10.96 -14.53
N GLU A 207 7.59 -10.64 -15.77
CA GLU A 207 6.73 -10.72 -16.93
C GLU A 207 6.17 -12.13 -17.15
N GLU A 208 6.99 -13.18 -16.96
CA GLU A 208 6.53 -14.57 -17.03
C GLU A 208 5.45 -14.88 -15.98
N VAL A 209 5.67 -14.47 -14.72
CA VAL A 209 4.72 -14.71 -13.62
C VAL A 209 3.40 -13.98 -13.87
N LEU A 210 3.46 -12.70 -14.26
CA LEU A 210 2.27 -11.89 -14.54
C LEU A 210 1.56 -12.35 -15.81
N GLY A 211 2.30 -12.80 -16.82
CA GLY A 211 1.74 -13.39 -18.04
C GLY A 211 0.89 -14.63 -17.73
N LYS A 212 1.40 -15.55 -16.91
CA LYS A 212 0.62 -16.73 -16.47
C LYS A 212 -0.62 -16.35 -15.65
N ALA A 213 -0.54 -15.32 -14.82
CA ALA A 213 -1.69 -14.81 -14.09
C ALA A 213 -2.76 -14.24 -15.05
N ALA A 214 -2.34 -13.52 -16.08
CA ALA A 214 -3.21 -12.99 -17.13
C ALA A 214 -3.84 -14.09 -17.99
N GLU A 215 -3.09 -15.14 -18.36
CA GLU A 215 -3.61 -16.30 -19.07
C GLU A 215 -4.69 -17.03 -18.24
N ASN A 216 -4.43 -17.25 -16.95
CA ASN A 216 -5.41 -17.84 -16.04
C ASN A 216 -6.70 -17.00 -15.95
N LEU A 217 -6.57 -15.66 -15.91
CA LEU A 217 -7.73 -14.75 -15.94
C LEU A 217 -8.53 -14.91 -17.24
N GLN A 218 -7.85 -14.99 -18.38
CA GLN A 218 -8.48 -15.19 -19.68
C GLN A 218 -9.23 -16.54 -19.75
N ASP A 219 -8.64 -17.60 -19.21
CA ASP A 219 -9.26 -18.91 -19.11
C ASP A 219 -10.53 -18.89 -18.24
N LEU A 220 -10.51 -18.15 -17.13
CA LEU A 220 -11.69 -17.96 -16.28
C LEU A 220 -12.81 -17.23 -17.04
N TYR A 221 -12.51 -16.15 -17.76
CA TYR A 221 -13.51 -15.46 -18.58
C TYR A 221 -14.08 -16.34 -19.69
N HIS A 222 -13.23 -17.14 -20.34
CA HIS A 222 -13.68 -18.07 -21.36
C HIS A 222 -14.62 -19.13 -20.76
N ARG A 223 -14.26 -19.68 -19.60
CA ARG A 223 -15.10 -20.64 -18.87
C ARG A 223 -16.43 -20.03 -18.46
N ALA A 224 -16.46 -18.80 -17.93
CA ALA A 224 -17.69 -18.09 -17.59
C ALA A 224 -18.61 -17.95 -18.81
N THR A 225 -18.06 -17.55 -19.95
CA THR A 225 -18.81 -17.40 -21.21
C THR A 225 -19.44 -18.72 -21.67
N LEU A 226 -18.71 -19.83 -21.57
CA LEU A 226 -19.23 -21.16 -21.92
C LEU A 226 -20.34 -21.61 -20.96
N LEU A 227 -20.22 -21.30 -19.67
CA LEU A 227 -21.22 -21.63 -18.65
C LEU A 227 -22.49 -20.80 -18.80
N ALA A 228 -22.37 -19.51 -19.11
CA ALA A 228 -23.47 -18.63 -19.47
C ALA A 228 -24.24 -19.17 -20.68
N ALA A 229 -23.53 -19.53 -21.75
CA ALA A 229 -24.14 -20.12 -22.95
C ALA A 229 -24.84 -21.47 -22.68
N ALA A 230 -24.38 -22.20 -21.65
CA ALA A 230 -25.00 -23.44 -21.19
C ALA A 230 -26.10 -23.23 -20.13
N ASN A 231 -26.39 -21.99 -19.74
CA ASN A 231 -27.32 -21.64 -18.65
C ASN A 231 -27.00 -22.34 -17.32
N LYS A 232 -25.71 -22.51 -17.01
CA LYS A 232 -25.21 -23.17 -15.79
C LYS A 232 -24.86 -22.13 -14.71
N LEU A 233 -25.86 -21.36 -14.29
CA LEU A 233 -25.71 -20.19 -13.41
C LEU A 233 -24.94 -20.46 -12.10
N GLY A 234 -25.12 -21.64 -11.49
CA GLY A 234 -24.39 -22.00 -10.27
C GLY A 234 -22.88 -22.18 -10.47
N GLU A 235 -22.50 -22.89 -11.54
CA GLU A 235 -21.07 -23.06 -11.90
C GLU A 235 -20.47 -21.75 -12.41
N GLU A 236 -21.26 -20.93 -13.10
CA GLU A 236 -20.83 -19.61 -13.58
C GLU A 236 -20.52 -18.68 -12.40
N LEU A 237 -21.37 -18.67 -11.37
CA LEU A 237 -21.17 -17.89 -10.16
C LEU A 237 -19.85 -18.25 -9.47
N GLU A 238 -19.52 -19.54 -9.37
CA GLU A 238 -18.22 -19.99 -8.82
C GLU A 238 -17.03 -19.43 -9.62
N VAL A 239 -17.15 -19.32 -10.94
CA VAL A 239 -16.11 -18.73 -11.79
C VAL A 239 -15.99 -17.23 -11.58
N TYR A 240 -17.10 -16.51 -11.41
CA TYR A 240 -17.06 -15.09 -11.06
C TYR A 240 -16.47 -14.84 -9.66
N ASP A 241 -16.71 -15.72 -8.70
CA ASP A 241 -16.05 -15.64 -7.39
C ASP A 241 -14.53 -15.82 -7.51
N LEU A 242 -14.04 -16.66 -8.44
CA LEU A 242 -12.61 -16.78 -8.75
C LEU A 242 -12.07 -15.54 -9.49
N LEU A 243 -12.83 -14.96 -10.41
CA LEU A 243 -12.45 -13.73 -11.11
C LEU A 243 -12.32 -12.54 -10.15
N ILE A 244 -13.17 -12.45 -9.14
CA ILE A 244 -13.06 -11.42 -8.07
C ILE A 244 -11.78 -11.60 -7.28
N GLN A 245 -11.41 -12.84 -6.93
CA GLN A 245 -10.16 -13.10 -6.22
C GLN A 245 -8.94 -12.70 -7.06
N ALA A 246 -8.98 -12.96 -8.36
CA ALA A 246 -7.88 -12.67 -9.26
C ALA A 246 -7.79 -11.19 -9.68
N ASN A 247 -8.92 -10.48 -9.77
CA ASN A 247 -8.98 -9.05 -10.08
C ASN A 247 -10.09 -8.35 -9.27
N PRO A 248 -9.82 -7.98 -8.00
CA PRO A 248 -10.83 -7.43 -7.09
C PRO A 248 -11.22 -5.99 -7.40
N THR A 249 -10.58 -5.33 -8.37
CA THR A 249 -10.83 -3.93 -8.73
C THR A 249 -11.57 -3.76 -10.05
N ASN A 250 -11.97 -4.87 -10.70
CA ASN A 250 -12.69 -4.80 -11.96
C ASN A 250 -14.22 -4.71 -11.72
N PRO A 251 -14.85 -3.54 -11.94
CA PRO A 251 -16.28 -3.37 -11.68
C PRO A 251 -17.17 -4.29 -12.53
N ALA A 252 -16.73 -4.66 -13.74
CA ALA A 252 -17.51 -5.52 -14.62
C ALA A 252 -17.70 -6.94 -14.05
N VAL A 253 -16.73 -7.43 -13.27
CA VAL A 253 -16.82 -8.76 -12.64
C VAL A 253 -17.93 -8.77 -11.57
N PHE A 254 -18.01 -7.71 -10.76
CA PHE A 254 -19.07 -7.56 -9.76
C PHE A 254 -20.44 -7.33 -10.38
N TYR A 255 -20.51 -6.53 -11.45
CA TYR A 255 -21.76 -6.33 -12.19
C TYR A 255 -22.33 -7.65 -12.72
N ASN A 256 -21.51 -8.43 -13.43
CA ASN A 256 -21.94 -9.73 -13.97
C ASN A 256 -22.31 -10.72 -12.87
N ARG A 257 -21.56 -10.75 -11.74
CA ARG A 257 -21.93 -11.53 -10.56
C ARG A 257 -23.31 -11.13 -10.03
N GLY A 258 -23.60 -9.84 -9.95
CA GLY A 258 -24.91 -9.31 -9.55
C GLY A 258 -26.04 -9.81 -10.44
N SER A 259 -25.83 -9.78 -11.77
CA SER A 259 -26.80 -10.30 -12.75
C SER A 259 -27.06 -11.79 -12.57
N ILE A 260 -26.01 -12.61 -12.41
CA ILE A 260 -26.14 -14.06 -12.18
C ILE A 260 -26.91 -14.33 -10.87
N LEU A 261 -26.61 -13.58 -9.81
CA LEU A 261 -27.29 -13.71 -8.52
C LEU A 261 -28.77 -13.32 -8.60
N LEU A 262 -29.13 -12.31 -9.40
CA LEU A 262 -30.52 -11.96 -9.68
C LEU A 262 -31.26 -13.11 -10.36
N GLU A 263 -30.65 -13.73 -11.38
CA GLU A 263 -31.25 -14.87 -12.09
C GLU A 263 -31.42 -16.10 -11.18
N LEU A 264 -30.53 -16.26 -10.20
CA LEU A 264 -30.62 -17.27 -9.14
C LEU A 264 -31.60 -16.90 -8.01
N GLY A 265 -32.22 -15.71 -8.05
CA GLY A 265 -33.14 -15.22 -7.01
C GLY A 265 -32.48 -14.78 -5.71
N ARG A 266 -31.15 -14.63 -5.68
CA ARG A 266 -30.34 -14.24 -4.52
C ARG A 266 -30.23 -12.71 -4.42
N GLN A 267 -31.36 -12.06 -4.18
CA GLN A 267 -31.54 -10.60 -4.30
C GLN A 267 -30.59 -9.78 -3.41
N HIS A 268 -30.38 -10.17 -2.15
CA HIS A 268 -29.49 -9.43 -1.25
C HIS A 268 -28.03 -9.45 -1.73
N GLU A 269 -27.52 -10.60 -2.16
CA GLU A 269 -26.14 -10.73 -2.63
C GLU A 269 -25.93 -10.06 -3.99
N ALA A 270 -26.98 -10.04 -4.82
CA ALA A 270 -26.99 -9.27 -6.05
C ALA A 270 -26.85 -7.76 -5.77
N ALA A 271 -27.63 -7.24 -4.81
CA ALA A 271 -27.51 -5.84 -4.39
C ALA A 271 -26.10 -5.50 -3.93
N GLU A 272 -25.49 -6.35 -3.10
CA GLU A 272 -24.09 -6.15 -2.66
C GLU A 272 -23.11 -6.12 -3.83
N SER A 273 -23.30 -7.00 -4.82
CA SER A 273 -22.44 -7.04 -6.00
C SER A 273 -22.58 -5.79 -6.89
N PHE A 274 -23.80 -5.31 -7.11
CA PHE A 274 -24.01 -4.08 -7.88
C PHE A 274 -23.48 -2.84 -7.16
N ILE A 275 -23.62 -2.77 -5.84
CA ILE A 275 -23.06 -1.67 -5.03
C ILE A 275 -21.54 -1.63 -5.17
N GLU A 276 -20.89 -2.79 -5.11
CA GLU A 276 -19.43 -2.88 -5.29
C GLU A 276 -19.02 -2.45 -6.71
N ALA A 277 -19.74 -2.94 -7.73
CA ALA A 277 -19.50 -2.56 -9.13
C ALA A 277 -19.58 -1.04 -9.34
N VAL A 278 -20.63 -0.40 -8.81
CA VAL A 278 -20.81 1.06 -8.92
C VAL A 278 -19.72 1.81 -8.16
N SER A 279 -19.37 1.36 -6.96
CA SER A 279 -18.33 2.01 -6.15
C SER A 279 -16.99 2.04 -6.89
N LEU A 280 -16.56 0.88 -7.41
CA LEU A 280 -15.34 0.76 -8.21
C LEU A 280 -15.40 1.59 -9.51
N GLY A 281 -16.55 1.62 -10.20
CA GLY A 281 -16.74 2.42 -11.42
C GLY A 281 -16.65 3.93 -11.19
N ILE A 282 -17.18 4.42 -10.06
CA ILE A 282 -17.06 5.83 -9.68
C ILE A 282 -15.60 6.17 -9.36
N GLU A 283 -14.91 5.34 -8.58
CA GLU A 283 -13.50 5.55 -8.28
C GLU A 283 -12.63 5.58 -9.54
N GLU A 284 -12.89 4.69 -10.50
CA GLU A 284 -12.23 4.68 -11.79
C GLU A 284 -12.45 5.99 -12.56
N ALA A 285 -13.70 6.46 -12.67
CA ALA A 285 -14.03 7.71 -13.35
C ALA A 285 -13.37 8.93 -12.69
N GLU A 286 -13.37 9.01 -11.36
CA GLU A 286 -12.72 10.08 -10.61
C GLU A 286 -11.20 10.09 -10.83
N ARG A 287 -10.58 8.92 -10.83
CA ARG A 287 -9.15 8.75 -11.11
C ARG A 287 -8.81 9.21 -12.53
N GLU A 288 -9.57 8.80 -13.54
CA GLU A 288 -9.35 9.25 -14.91
C GLU A 288 -9.50 10.77 -15.06
N ALA A 289 -10.52 11.36 -14.43
CA ALA A 289 -10.72 12.80 -14.40
C ALA A 289 -9.52 13.53 -13.77
N ARG A 290 -8.99 13.01 -12.65
CA ARG A 290 -7.79 13.56 -11.98
C ARG A 290 -6.54 13.45 -12.84
N LEU A 291 -6.30 12.31 -13.49
CA LEU A 291 -5.16 12.10 -14.39
C LEU A 291 -5.22 13.04 -15.61
N ASN A 292 -6.41 13.24 -16.17
CA ASN A 292 -6.61 14.17 -17.28
C ASN A 292 -6.47 15.64 -16.86
N ALA A 293 -6.88 16.00 -15.64
CA ALA A 293 -6.63 17.32 -15.08
C ALA A 293 -5.13 17.59 -14.84
N GLY A 294 -4.34 16.56 -14.48
CA GLY A 294 -2.88 16.63 -14.35
C GLY A 294 -2.13 16.76 -15.68
N ARG A 295 -2.71 16.32 -16.81
CA ARG A 295 -2.18 16.55 -18.17
C ARG A 295 -2.41 17.99 -18.66
N GLY A 296 -3.20 18.79 -17.94
CA GLY A 296 -3.38 20.22 -18.16
C GLY A 296 -2.43 21.05 -17.30
N SER A 297 -1.42 21.67 -17.92
CA SER A 297 -0.53 22.69 -17.34
C SER A 297 0.68 22.18 -16.53
N ARG A 298 1.71 21.69 -17.24
CA ARG A 298 3.13 22.16 -17.20
C ARG A 298 4.09 21.06 -17.70
N GLY A 299 4.68 21.27 -18.88
CA GLY A 299 5.98 20.67 -19.21
C GLY A 299 6.10 19.86 -20.51
N ALA A 300 6.83 20.42 -21.48
CA ALA A 300 7.66 19.78 -22.51
C ALA A 300 7.12 18.69 -23.46
N GLY A 301 5.81 18.42 -23.56
CA GLY A 301 5.23 17.65 -24.68
C GLY A 301 4.86 18.50 -25.92
N GLY A 302 4.89 19.83 -25.78
CA GLY A 302 4.44 20.81 -26.78
C GLY A 302 5.36 21.04 -27.99
N MET A 303 6.46 20.29 -28.12
CA MET A 303 7.29 20.31 -29.35
C MET A 303 6.78 19.33 -30.41
N PHE A 304 6.06 18.27 -30.03
CA PHE A 304 5.45 17.33 -30.99
C PHE A 304 4.06 17.77 -31.46
N GLY A 305 3.39 18.67 -30.72
CA GLY A 305 2.12 19.27 -31.12
C GLY A 305 2.22 20.33 -32.23
N LEU A 306 3.42 20.91 -32.46
CA LEU A 306 3.61 21.92 -33.50
C LEU A 306 3.73 21.30 -34.91
N ALA A 307 4.27 20.08 -35.00
CA ALA A 307 4.33 19.32 -36.26
C ALA A 307 2.94 18.87 -36.73
N ALA A 308 2.05 18.51 -35.80
CA ALA A 308 0.66 18.16 -36.11
C ALA A 308 -0.20 19.39 -36.51
N LYS A 309 0.17 20.60 -36.06
CA LYS A 309 -0.56 21.84 -36.37
C LYS A 309 -0.24 22.40 -37.76
N LEU A 310 0.91 22.05 -38.34
CA LEU A 310 1.32 22.48 -39.68
C LEU A 310 0.80 21.58 -40.82
N LEU A 311 0.21 20.41 -40.51
CA LEU A 311 -0.37 19.48 -41.49
C LEU A 311 -1.91 19.40 -41.47
N LYS A 312 -2.61 20.19 -40.64
CA LYS A 312 -4.08 20.30 -40.64
C LYS A 312 -4.55 21.64 -41.20
N LYS A 313 -4.33 21.87 -42.49
CA LYS A 313 -5.15 22.82 -43.25
C LYS A 313 -6.03 21.98 -44.18
N ASN A 314 -7.34 21.96 -43.90
CA ASN A 314 -8.42 21.25 -44.61
C ASN A 314 -8.93 19.95 -43.95
N ILE A 315 -9.52 20.05 -42.76
CA ILE A 315 -10.60 19.12 -42.39
C ILE A 315 -11.76 19.99 -41.87
N PRO A 316 -12.94 19.99 -42.52
CA PRO A 316 -14.13 20.63 -41.99
C PRO A 316 -14.57 19.92 -40.71
N THR A 317 -14.97 20.69 -39.70
CA THR A 317 -15.61 20.18 -38.48
C THR A 317 -16.91 19.46 -38.84
N ALA A 318 -16.96 18.15 -38.60
CA ALA A 318 -18.20 17.37 -38.64
C ALA A 318 -18.68 17.15 -37.20
N ASP A 319 -19.97 17.39 -37.01
CA ASP A 319 -20.85 17.01 -35.89
C ASP A 319 -20.19 16.54 -34.58
N GLU A 320 -20.37 17.33 -33.53
CA GLU A 320 -20.27 16.84 -32.16
C GLU A 320 -21.43 15.86 -31.91
N GLY A 321 -21.12 14.57 -31.99
CA GLY A 321 -21.99 13.51 -31.49
C GLY A 321 -22.22 13.63 -29.97
N PRO A 322 -23.11 12.80 -29.40
CA PRO A 322 -23.46 12.89 -27.98
C PRO A 322 -22.21 12.83 -27.10
N VAL A 323 -22.10 13.78 -26.17
CA VAL A 323 -21.04 13.83 -25.16
C VAL A 323 -21.13 12.54 -24.34
N ALA A 324 -20.08 11.73 -24.39
CA ALA A 324 -20.00 10.49 -23.61
C ALA A 324 -20.21 10.80 -22.11
N ALA A 325 -20.98 9.95 -21.42
CA ALA A 325 -21.16 10.10 -19.98
C ALA A 325 -19.79 10.05 -19.28
N PRO A 326 -19.57 10.85 -18.21
CA PRO A 326 -18.28 10.92 -17.53
C PRO A 326 -18.03 9.70 -16.60
N TYR A 327 -18.72 8.57 -16.84
CA TYR A 327 -18.67 7.35 -16.05
C TYR A 327 -19.04 6.12 -16.91
N PRO A 328 -18.67 4.90 -16.50
CA PRO A 328 -18.92 3.69 -17.28
C PRO A 328 -20.41 3.39 -17.54
N ASP A 329 -20.71 2.85 -18.73
CA ASP A 329 -22.08 2.55 -19.20
C ASP A 329 -22.88 1.65 -18.25
N PHE A 330 -22.21 0.70 -17.56
CA PHE A 330 -22.89 -0.25 -16.67
C PHE A 330 -23.54 0.41 -15.44
N ILE A 331 -23.17 1.66 -15.10
CA ILE A 331 -23.74 2.37 -13.94
C ILE A 331 -25.23 2.62 -14.12
N ASP A 332 -25.68 2.86 -15.35
CA ASP A 332 -27.11 3.06 -15.64
C ASP A 332 -27.91 1.77 -15.43
N ASP A 333 -27.36 0.65 -15.90
CA ASP A 333 -27.96 -0.67 -15.72
C ASP A 333 -27.98 -1.07 -14.23
N ALA A 334 -26.87 -0.85 -13.52
CA ALA A 334 -26.77 -1.11 -12.09
C ALA A 334 -27.73 -0.23 -11.28
N GLU A 335 -27.93 1.05 -11.65
CA GLU A 335 -28.94 1.91 -11.03
C GLU A 335 -30.33 1.30 -11.19
N LEU A 336 -30.68 0.83 -12.39
CA LEU A 336 -32.00 0.23 -12.66
C LEU A 336 -32.21 -1.03 -11.82
N PHE A 337 -31.23 -1.94 -11.78
CA PHE A 337 -31.31 -3.15 -10.96
C PHE A 337 -31.42 -2.83 -9.48
N LEU A 338 -30.66 -1.85 -8.98
CA LEU A 338 -30.72 -1.42 -7.58
C LEU A 338 -32.07 -0.80 -7.22
N GLN A 339 -32.69 -0.05 -8.12
CA GLN A 339 -34.06 0.47 -7.92
C GLN A 339 -35.09 -0.67 -7.82
N GLN A 340 -35.02 -1.65 -8.71
CA GLN A 340 -35.90 -2.84 -8.64
C GLN A 340 -35.68 -3.65 -7.37
N LEU A 341 -34.42 -3.83 -6.98
CA LEU A 341 -34.06 -4.53 -5.74
C LEU A 341 -34.55 -3.77 -4.50
N GLN A 342 -34.51 -2.44 -4.51
CA GLN A 342 -35.04 -1.61 -3.43
C GLN A 342 -36.54 -1.83 -3.20
N GLU A 343 -37.33 -2.05 -4.25
CA GLU A 343 -38.75 -2.38 -4.13
C GLU A 343 -38.96 -3.73 -3.44
N SER A 344 -38.10 -4.71 -3.75
CA SER A 344 -38.15 -6.05 -3.14
C SER A 344 -37.56 -6.13 -1.73
N ILE A 345 -36.58 -5.27 -1.42
CA ILE A 345 -35.87 -5.20 -0.15
C ILE A 345 -35.98 -3.78 0.41
N PRO A 346 -37.18 -3.35 0.85
CA PRO A 346 -37.37 -2.01 1.35
C PRO A 346 -36.58 -1.77 2.64
N GLY A 347 -35.84 -0.66 2.69
CA GLY A 347 -35.08 -0.25 3.88
C GLY A 347 -33.61 -0.66 3.90
N ASP A 348 -33.09 -1.29 2.84
CA ASP A 348 -31.64 -1.47 2.70
C ASP A 348 -30.95 -0.13 2.45
N LYS A 349 -30.25 0.37 3.48
CA LYS A 349 -29.54 1.65 3.43
C LYS A 349 -28.34 1.63 2.48
N LYS A 350 -27.71 0.46 2.24
CA LYS A 350 -26.56 0.38 1.34
C LYS A 350 -27.01 0.69 -0.10
N ILE A 351 -28.16 0.15 -0.51
CA ILE A 351 -28.80 0.45 -1.80
C ILE A 351 -29.10 1.95 -1.90
N LEU A 352 -29.72 2.53 -0.86
CA LEU A 352 -30.03 3.96 -0.83
C LEU A 352 -28.79 4.86 -0.91
N HIS A 353 -27.71 4.54 -0.20
CA HIS A 353 -26.43 5.27 -0.26
C HIS A 353 -25.80 5.17 -1.66
N CYS A 354 -25.82 3.99 -2.27
CA CYS A 354 -25.31 3.78 -3.62
C CYS A 354 -26.12 4.58 -4.65
N LEU A 355 -27.45 4.50 -4.61
CA LEU A 355 -28.32 5.29 -5.49
C LEU A 355 -28.14 6.81 -5.26
N ALA A 356 -27.97 7.28 -4.02
CA ALA A 356 -27.70 8.68 -3.75
C ALA A 356 -26.36 9.13 -4.36
N SER A 357 -25.34 8.25 -4.33
CA SER A 357 -24.03 8.47 -4.95
C SER A 357 -24.13 8.54 -6.48
N ILE A 358 -24.92 7.66 -7.10
CA ILE A 358 -25.19 7.71 -8.55
C ILE A 358 -25.90 9.03 -8.93
N SER A 359 -26.92 9.46 -8.18
CA SER A 359 -27.57 10.75 -8.45
C SER A 359 -26.61 11.93 -8.33
N ARG A 360 -25.68 11.89 -7.36
CA ARG A 360 -24.63 12.91 -7.26
C ARG A 360 -23.70 12.90 -8.48
N LEU A 361 -23.23 11.72 -8.90
CA LEU A 361 -22.39 11.55 -10.09
C LEU A 361 -23.08 12.13 -11.34
N LYS A 362 -24.40 11.92 -11.45
CA LYS A 362 -25.25 12.44 -12.52
C LYS A 362 -25.65 13.91 -12.36
N ASN A 363 -25.20 14.59 -11.30
CA ASN A 363 -25.59 15.95 -10.92
C ASN A 363 -27.12 16.14 -10.69
N GLU A 364 -27.82 15.08 -10.32
CA GLU A 364 -29.24 15.07 -9.97
C GLU A 364 -29.45 15.42 -8.48
N THR A 365 -29.12 16.65 -8.11
CA THR A 365 -29.09 17.12 -6.70
C THR A 365 -30.41 16.87 -5.96
N GLY A 366 -31.57 17.09 -6.61
CA GLY A 366 -32.88 16.84 -6.01
C GLY A 366 -33.10 15.36 -5.66
N ARG A 367 -32.76 14.44 -6.58
CA ARG A 367 -32.91 12.99 -6.35
C ARG A 367 -31.94 12.49 -5.28
N ALA A 368 -30.72 13.04 -5.26
CA ALA A 368 -29.76 12.75 -4.19
C ALA A 368 -30.28 13.20 -2.81
N GLU A 369 -30.83 14.42 -2.70
CA GLU A 369 -31.43 14.93 -1.45
C GLU A 369 -32.61 14.06 -0.99
N GLU A 370 -33.51 13.66 -1.89
CA GLU A 370 -34.62 12.74 -1.58
C GLU A 370 -34.11 11.41 -1.02
N ARG A 371 -33.10 10.81 -1.66
CA ARG A 371 -32.49 9.56 -1.23
C ARG A 371 -31.81 9.69 0.14
N TYR A 372 -31.08 10.79 0.40
CA TYR A 372 -30.47 11.02 1.73
C TYR A 372 -31.51 11.27 2.83
N ASN A 373 -32.61 11.98 2.53
CA ASN A 373 -33.70 12.14 3.49
C ASN A 373 -34.38 10.80 3.82
N ALA A 374 -34.53 9.91 2.83
CA ALA A 374 -35.02 8.56 3.07
C ALA A 374 -34.09 7.77 3.99
N ILE A 375 -32.76 7.93 3.86
CA ILE A 375 -31.78 7.32 4.76
C ILE A 375 -31.94 7.87 6.18
N LEU A 376 -32.07 9.18 6.36
CA LEU A 376 -32.25 9.79 7.69
C LEU A 376 -33.59 9.42 8.35
N ALA A 377 -34.62 9.10 7.57
CA ALA A 377 -35.86 8.56 8.10
C ALA A 377 -35.67 7.15 8.70
N LEU A 378 -34.73 6.36 8.16
CA LEU A 378 -34.37 5.03 8.66
C LEU A 378 -33.35 5.10 9.80
N GLU A 379 -32.33 5.95 9.66
CA GLU A 379 -31.29 6.20 10.65
C GLU A 379 -31.00 7.71 10.76
N PRO A 380 -31.60 8.40 11.74
CA PRO A 380 -31.42 9.84 11.90
C PRO A 380 -29.98 10.27 12.16
N THR A 381 -29.11 9.36 12.62
CA THR A 381 -27.70 9.59 12.96
C THR A 381 -26.72 9.30 11.82
N ASP A 382 -27.19 8.89 10.64
CA ASP A 382 -26.32 8.50 9.54
C ASP A 382 -25.36 9.65 9.17
N PRO A 383 -24.02 9.44 9.30
CA PRO A 383 -23.05 10.50 9.15
C PRO A 383 -22.89 10.96 7.70
N ILE A 384 -23.05 10.04 6.74
CA ILE A 384 -22.87 10.30 5.30
C ILE A 384 -24.04 11.16 4.80
N ALA A 385 -25.27 10.79 5.12
CA ALA A 385 -26.45 11.53 4.72
C ALA A 385 -26.49 12.94 5.34
N ARG A 386 -26.13 13.08 6.63
CA ARG A 386 -26.02 14.40 7.29
C ARG A 386 -24.96 15.29 6.65
N PHE A 387 -23.79 14.73 6.35
CA PHE A 387 -22.70 15.48 5.71
C PHE A 387 -23.15 16.05 4.35
N TYR A 388 -23.74 15.22 3.50
CA TYR A 388 -24.11 15.64 2.15
C TYR A 388 -25.30 16.59 2.10
N LEU A 389 -26.31 16.40 2.95
CA LEU A 389 -27.41 17.36 3.07
C LEU A 389 -26.92 18.71 3.63
N GLY A 390 -26.05 18.71 4.63
CA GLY A 390 -25.44 19.93 5.17
C GLY A 390 -24.66 20.70 4.10
N TYR A 391 -23.88 20.01 3.28
CA TYR A 391 -23.17 20.60 2.15
C TYR A 391 -24.12 21.19 1.09
N ALA A 392 -25.16 20.45 0.71
CA ALA A 392 -26.14 20.89 -0.28
C ALA A 392 -26.92 22.14 0.19
N HIS A 393 -27.27 22.22 1.48
CA HIS A 393 -27.91 23.39 2.07
C HIS A 393 -26.97 24.60 2.13
N ALA A 394 -25.70 24.41 2.49
CA ALA A 394 -24.71 25.49 2.51
C ALA A 394 -24.42 26.06 1.11
N ALA A 395 -24.38 25.20 0.08
CA ALA A 395 -24.22 25.63 -1.31
C ALA A 395 -25.40 26.53 -1.78
N LYS A 396 -26.63 26.20 -1.37
CA LYS A 396 -27.84 26.99 -1.66
C LYS A 396 -27.92 28.32 -0.90
N GLU A 397 -27.24 28.45 0.24
CA GLU A 397 -27.17 29.68 1.02
C GLU A 397 -26.09 30.65 0.52
N GLY A 398 -25.03 30.16 -0.12
CA GLY A 398 -23.97 30.99 -0.72
C GLY A 398 -24.29 31.58 -2.08
N GLU A 399 -25.37 31.14 -2.74
CA GLU A 399 -25.86 31.67 -4.03
C GLU A 399 -26.95 32.75 -3.89
N LYS A 400 -27.37 33.07 -2.66
CA LYS A 400 -28.31 34.17 -2.34
C LYS A 400 -27.56 35.41 -1.88
#